data_AF-A0A1S7LIY3-F1
#
_entry.id   AF-A0A1S7LIY3-F1
#
_cell.length_a   1.000
_cell.length_b   1.000
_cell.length_c   1.000
_cell.angle_alpha   90.00
_cell.angle_beta   90.00
_cell.angle_gamma   90.00
#
_symmetry.space_group_name_H-M   'P 1'
#
loop_
_entity.id
_entity.type
_entity.pdbx_description
1 polymer ?
#
loop_
_entity_poly.entity_id
_entity_poly.type
_entity_poly.pdbx_seq_one_letter_code
_entity_poly.pdbx_strand_id
1 'polypeptide(L)' 'MSTMVTELYDALISAGADEEKAREAARAVASQESFSTKDDIHRMDIRLIKWQIGVGLGIVGLIKLLG' A
#
# COMPACT_ATOMS: atom_id res chain seq x y z
N MET A 1 -16.31 -4.70 5.41
CA MET A 1 -16.49 -3.56 4.49
C MET A 1 -15.97 -2.33 5.20
N SER A 2 -15.06 -1.56 4.58
CA SER A 2 -14.67 -0.26 5.15
C SER A 2 -15.84 0.71 5.01
N THR A 3 -15.95 1.67 5.93
CA THR A 3 -17.04 2.66 5.96
C THR A 3 -17.20 3.40 4.63
N MET A 4 -16.09 3.64 3.92
CA MET A 4 -16.06 4.31 2.62
C MET A 4 -16.78 3.54 1.50
N VAL A 5 -16.77 2.21 1.56
CA VAL A 5 -17.43 1.36 0.56
C VAL A 5 -18.95 1.45 0.67
N THR A 6 -19.46 1.59 1.90
CA THR A 6 -20.89 1.75 2.17
C THR A 6 -21.37 3.12 1.69
N GLU A 7 -20.61 4.18 1.97
CA GLU A 7 -20.95 5.54 1.53
C GLU A 7 -20.97 5.67 0.00
N LEU A 8 -19.99 5.07 -0.69
CA LEU A 8 -19.96 5.06 -2.16
C LEU A 8 -21.12 4.24 -2.75
N TYR A 9 -21.44 3.09 -2.16
CA TYR A 9 -22.59 2.28 -2.56
C TYR A 9 -23.91 3.06 -2.38
N ASP A 10 -24.12 3.67 -1.21
CA ASP A 10 -25.33 4.42 -0.90
C ASP A 10 -25.49 5.65 -1.82
N ALA A 11 -24.39 6.31 -2.17
CA ALA A 11 -24.39 7.40 -3.15
C ALA A 11 -24.79 6.91 -4.55
N LEU A 12 -24.29 5.75 -4.99
CA LEU A 12 -24.64 5.16 -6.28
C LEU A 12 -26.12 4.74 -6.33
N ILE A 13 -26.63 4.13 -5.26
CA ILE A 13 -28.05 3.80 -5.13
C ILE A 13 -28.92 5.07 -5.15
N SER A 14 -28.50 6.11 -4.42
CA SER A 14 -29.22 7.39 -4.38
C SER A 14 -29.22 8.11 -5.74
N ALA A 15 -28.20 7.86 -6.58
CA ALA A 15 -28.14 8.34 -7.95
C ALA A 15 -28.97 7.50 -8.94
N GLY A 16 -29.62 6.43 -8.47
CA GLY A 16 -30.44 5.54 -9.29
C GLY A 16 -29.64 4.48 -10.05
N ALA A 17 -28.41 4.18 -9.62
CA ALA A 17 -27.66 3.07 -10.18
C ALA A 17 -28.31 1.73 -9.82
N ASP A 18 -28.19 0.77 -10.74
CA ASP A 18 -28.58 -0.60 -10.50
C ASP A 18 -27.79 -1.21 -9.33
N GLU A 19 -28.46 -1.99 -8.48
CA GLU A 19 -27.90 -2.46 -7.20
C GLU A 19 -26.65 -3.32 -7.40
N GLU A 20 -26.66 -4.18 -8.41
CA GLU A 20 -25.55 -5.07 -8.72
C GLU A 20 -24.35 -4.28 -9.22
N LYS A 21 -24.58 -3.30 -10.11
CA LYS A 21 -23.54 -2.39 -10.61
C LYS A 21 -22.99 -1.49 -9.52
N ALA A 22 -23.83 -0.96 -8.63
CA ALA A 22 -23.42 -0.13 -7.51
C ALA A 22 -22.51 -0.91 -6.56
N ARG A 23 -22.87 -2.17 -6.27
CA ARG A 23 -22.09 -3.08 -5.43
C ARG A 23 -20.76 -3.45 -6.05
N GLU A 24 -20.72 -3.72 -7.36
CA GLU A 24 -19.47 -4.01 -8.07
C GLU A 24 -18.55 -2.79 -8.12
N ALA A 25 -19.08 -1.61 -8.43
CA ALA A 25 -18.31 -0.38 -8.47
C ALA A 25 -17.71 -0.04 -7.09
N ALA A 26 -18.52 -0.13 -6.03
CA ALA A 26 -18.04 0.10 -4.66
C ALA A 26 -16.95 -0.90 -4.25
N ARG A 27 -17.09 -2.17 -4.63
CA ARG A 27 -16.06 -3.21 -4.38
C ARG A 27 -14.79 -2.99 -5.18
N ALA A 28 -14.89 -2.55 -6.44
CA ALA A 28 -13.75 -2.26 -7.28
C ALA A 28 -12.91 -1.11 -6.69
N VAL A 29 -13.55 -0.05 -6.20
CA VAL A 29 -12.87 1.06 -5.53
C VAL A 29 -12.24 0.61 -4.20
N ALA A 30 -12.96 -0.21 -3.41
CA ALA A 30 -12.42 -0.81 -2.19
C ALA A 30 -11.15 -1.64 -2.44
N SER A 31 -11.12 -2.36 -3.56
CA SER A 31 -9.97 -3.19 -3.93
C SER A 31 -8.77 -2.35 -4.38
N GLN A 32 -9.00 -1.15 -4.93
CA GLN A 32 -7.93 -0.22 -5.28
C GLN A 32 -7.30 0.45 -4.06
N GLU A 33 -8.02 0.68 -2.96
CA GLU A 33 -7.40 1.18 -1.71
C GLU A 33 -6.36 0.24 -1.10
N SER A 34 -6.17 -0.96 -1.65
CA SER A 34 -5.05 -1.86 -1.30
C SER A 34 -3.67 -1.38 -1.79
N PHE A 35 -3.50 -0.09 -2.17
CA PHE A 35 -2.21 0.52 -2.55
C PHE A 35 -1.15 0.59 -1.44
N SER A 36 -1.38 -0.05 -0.30
CA SER A 36 -0.32 -0.52 0.57
C SER A 36 -0.87 -1.66 1.41
N THR A 37 -0.91 -2.85 0.82
CA THR A 37 -0.98 -4.06 1.64
C THR A 37 0.15 -3.96 2.67
N LYS A 38 -0.12 -4.24 3.96
CA LYS A 38 0.92 -4.23 5.02
C LYS A 38 2.21 -4.95 4.59
N ASP A 39 2.08 -5.95 3.72
CA ASP A 39 3.19 -6.68 3.10
C ASP A 39 4.10 -5.82 2.22
N ASP A 40 3.56 -4.88 1.43
CA ASP A 40 4.37 -3.99 0.59
C ASP A 40 5.16 -2.98 1.44
N ILE A 41 4.55 -2.47 2.51
CA ILE A 41 5.23 -1.61 3.49
C ILE A 41 6.35 -2.40 4.18
N HIS A 42 6.08 -3.62 4.67
CA HIS A 42 7.11 -4.47 5.27
C HIS A 42 8.24 -4.82 4.31
N ARG A 43 7.94 -5.10 3.03
CA ARG A 43 8.96 -5.39 2.01
C ARG A 43 9.83 -4.18 1.72
N MET A 44 9.26 -2.98 1.74
CA MET A 44 10.00 -1.74 1.55
C MET A 44 10.92 -1.45 2.75
N ASP A 45 10.42 -1.62 3.98
CA ASP A 45 11.19 -1.42 5.21
C ASP A 45 12.38 -2.39 5.29
N ILE A 46 12.16 -3.68 5.01
CA ILE A 46 13.22 -4.69 5.01
C ILE A 46 14.29 -4.38 3.94
N ARG A 47 13.87 -3.87 2.77
CA ARG A 47 14.80 -3.49 1.71
C ARG A 47 15.64 -2.29 2.12
N LEU A 48 15.04 -1.29 2.75
CA LEU A 48 15.72 -0.09 3.23
C LEU A 48 16.75 -0.44 4.30
N ILE A 49 16.38 -1.26 5.29
CA ILE A 49 17.27 -1.74 6.35
C ILE A 49 18.47 -2.50 5.77
N LYS A 50 18.24 -3.40 4.80
CA LYS A 50 19.34 -4.12 4.12
C LYS A 50 20.31 -3.17 3.42
N TRP A 51 19.80 -2.11 2.78
CA TRP A 51 20.62 -1.09 2.14
C TRP A 51 21.46 -0.31 3.15
N GLN A 52 20.87 0.07 4.30
CA GLN A 52 21.61 0.77 5.37
C GLN A 52 22.73 -0.09 5.95
N ILE A 53 22.49 -1.38 6.19
CA ILE A 53 23.53 -2.32 6.67
C ILE A 53 24.64 -2.45 5.62
N GLY A 54 24.29 -2.64 4.34
CA GLY A 54 25.26 -2.79 3.26
C GLY A 54 26.15 -1.54 3.10
N VAL A 55 25.55 -0.36 3.12
CA VAL A 55 26.29 0.92 3.06
C VAL A 55 27.15 1.11 4.30
N GLY A 56 26.63 0.82 5.50
CA GLY A 56 27.38 0.93 6.74
C GLY A 56 28.63 0.05 6.76
N LEU A 57 28.51 -1.22 6.35
CA LEU A 57 29.64 -2.14 6.22
C LEU A 57 30.64 -1.68 5.16
N GLY A 58 30.15 -1.17 4.03
CA GLY A 58 31.01 -0.61 2.98
C GLY A 58 31.84 0.57 3.46
N ILE A 59 31.23 1.51 4.19
CA ILE A 59 31.92 2.66 4.77
C ILE A 59 32.98 2.22 5.79
N VAL A 60 32.63 1.30 6.69
CA VAL A 60 33.59 0.77 7.68
C VAL A 60 34.78 0.09 7.01
N GLY A 61 34.52 -0.71 5.97
CA GLY A 61 35.57 -1.34 5.16
C GLY A 61 36.45 -0.31 4.46
N LEU A 62 35.86 0.76 3.91
CA LEU A 62 36.60 1.83 3.24
C LEU A 62 37.51 2.59 4.20
N ILE A 63 37.02 2.91 5.41
CA ILE A 63 37.81 3.57 6.46
C ILE A 63 39.03 2.71 6.84
N LYS A 64 38.84 1.39 6.98
CA LYS A 64 39.92 0.44 7.28
C LYS A 64 40.96 0.29 6.17
N LEU A 65 40.60 0.61 4.93
CA LEU A 65 41.50 0.46 3.78
C LEU A 65 42.31 1.74 3.51
N LEU A 66 41.82 2.89 3.97
CA LEU A 66 42.41 4.21 3.77
C LEU A 66 43.22 4.74 4.96
N GLY A 67 43.08 4.14 6.14
CA GLY A 67 43.83 4.48 7.37
C GLY A 67 44.74 3.35 7.81
#